data_AF-A0A9P6ZVR2-F1
#
_entry.id   AF-A0A9P6ZVR2-F1
#
_cell.length_a   1.000
_cell.length_b   1.000
_cell.length_c   1.000
_cell.angle_alpha   90.00
_cell.angle_beta   90.00
_cell.angle_gamma   90.00
#
_symmetry.space_group_name_H-M   'P 1'
#
loop_
_entity.id
_entity.type
_entity.pdbx_description
1 polymer ?
#
loop_
_entity_poly.entity_id
_entity_poly.type
_entity_poly.pdbx_seq_one_letter_code
_entity_poly.pdbx_strand_id
1 'polypeptide(L)'
;MERVQFQQEQMLAELKDLVQKSLFNQSEVKQIVKKRTQFETALIRRIPKKSDFLRYAAYEMNLEQLRRKRVERLKLEKTASSISDYALVRRQFQIFERALKKFKSDVGLWIQYIQVAKREGARSLVGRITARALQLHPRTPVLYIIAASHELNHMSPSAARALLQRGLRLNADSIDMWKEYVRMEMGFVEGMRRRWTVLGIHEEVHPIAEAETTAEEDMAPLTPEEIAAEKGGDEGERARQAIMDGAIVKSVILSAAKALPSISLFSALEILIRSYPSEERLRTTLLDHLYSVLKDTLQDDPHAVKMLATRKLRELTSQENSDDTVMSEGEEFVDALQAANESFSVAIGAGSTNASGMADVYVEFIEEWCKLPTLDLNLRAYLVASLRKLVRQPNAPPLLQAAHIRLTSPSKKAI
;
A
#
# COMPACT_ATOMS: atom_id res chain seq x y z
N MET A 1 -10.53 46.26 2.56
CA MET A 1 -11.36 46.17 3.78
C MET A 1 -12.73 45.54 3.49
N GLU A 2 -13.39 45.93 2.40
CA GLU A 2 -14.71 45.40 1.97
C GLU A 2 -14.80 43.85 1.92
N ARG A 3 -13.78 43.16 1.40
CA ARG A 3 -13.76 41.69 1.37
C ARG A 3 -13.78 41.03 2.75
N VAL A 4 -13.21 41.67 3.78
CA VAL A 4 -13.25 41.15 5.16
C VAL A 4 -14.64 41.36 5.74
N GLN A 5 -15.23 42.54 5.53
CA GLN A 5 -16.58 42.87 5.99
C GLN A 5 -17.63 41.93 5.38
N PHE A 6 -17.56 41.67 4.08
CA PHE A 6 -18.44 40.71 3.43
C PHE A 6 -18.35 39.30 4.03
N GLN A 7 -17.12 38.82 4.33
CA GLN A 7 -16.94 37.52 5.00
C GLN A 7 -17.48 37.54 6.43
N GLN A 8 -17.37 38.66 7.13
CA GLN A 8 -17.93 38.86 8.48
C GLN A 8 -19.45 38.81 8.50
N GLU A 9 -20.11 39.46 7.55
CA GLU A 9 -21.57 39.46 7.43
C GLU A 9 -22.12 38.05 7.21
N GLN A 10 -21.44 37.23 6.39
CA GLN A 10 -21.81 35.82 6.21
C GLN A 10 -21.67 34.97 7.48
N MET A 11 -20.96 35.44 8.52
CA MET A 11 -20.81 34.72 9.79
C MET A 11 -21.86 35.07 10.84
N LEU A 12 -22.62 36.14 10.63
CA LEU A 12 -23.53 36.61 11.68
C LEU A 12 -24.65 35.61 11.96
N ALA A 13 -25.18 34.96 10.92
CA ALA A 13 -26.27 34.00 11.05
C ALA A 13 -25.86 32.76 11.88
N GLU A 14 -24.68 32.18 11.60
CA GLU A 14 -24.20 31.01 12.34
C GLU A 14 -23.83 31.33 13.79
N LEU A 15 -23.27 32.52 14.06
CA LEU A 15 -22.84 32.89 15.41
C LEU A 15 -24.05 33.18 16.29
N LYS A 16 -25.11 33.77 15.71
CA LYS A 16 -26.39 33.96 16.41
C LYS A 16 -27.03 32.62 16.78
N ASP A 17 -27.05 31.66 15.86
CA ASP A 17 -27.57 30.31 16.11
C ASP A 17 -26.77 29.56 17.18
N LEU A 18 -25.44 29.69 17.19
CA LEU A 18 -24.57 29.11 18.23
C LEU A 18 -24.85 29.68 19.64
N VAL A 19 -25.21 30.96 19.75
CA VAL A 19 -25.62 31.59 21.01
C VAL A 19 -27.02 31.15 21.42
N GLN A 20 -27.96 31.07 20.48
CA GLN A 20 -29.33 30.61 20.74
C GLN A 20 -29.37 29.18 21.27
N LYS A 21 -28.50 28.30 20.75
CA LYS A 21 -28.34 26.93 21.24
C LYS A 21 -27.56 26.81 22.56
N SER A 22 -27.17 27.93 23.17
CA SER A 22 -26.35 27.98 24.39
C SER A 22 -25.03 27.18 24.30
N LEU A 23 -24.50 27.00 23.08
CA LEU A 23 -23.23 26.30 22.84
C LEU A 23 -22.03 27.18 23.13
N PHE A 24 -22.19 28.49 22.95
CA PHE A 24 -21.16 29.49 23.17
C PHE A 24 -21.73 30.73 23.87
N ASN A 25 -20.93 31.32 24.75
CA ASN A 25 -21.28 32.56 25.42
C ASN A 25 -21.00 33.77 24.51
N GLN A 26 -21.69 34.90 24.78
CA GLN A 26 -21.50 36.14 24.00
C GLN A 26 -20.04 36.65 24.05
N SER A 27 -19.33 36.43 25.16
CA SER A 27 -17.91 36.79 25.32
C SER A 27 -17.01 35.92 24.44
N GLU A 28 -17.28 34.62 24.35
CA GLU A 28 -16.54 33.67 23.50
C GLU A 28 -16.78 33.97 22.02
N VAL A 29 -18.02 34.27 21.62
CA VAL A 29 -18.35 34.67 20.25
C VAL A 29 -17.60 35.94 19.84
N LYS A 30 -17.51 36.94 20.73
CA LYS A 30 -16.69 38.14 20.49
C LYS A 30 -15.21 37.78 20.26
N GLN A 31 -14.66 36.82 21.01
CA GLN A 31 -13.29 36.34 20.79
C GLN A 31 -13.15 35.60 19.45
N ILE A 32 -14.12 34.78 19.07
CA ILE A 32 -14.14 34.07 17.77
C ILE A 32 -14.15 35.09 16.63
N VAL A 33 -15.03 36.10 16.68
CA VAL A 33 -15.08 37.18 15.68
C VAL A 33 -13.74 37.92 15.58
N LYS A 34 -13.14 38.26 16.73
CA LYS A 34 -11.82 38.92 16.75
C LYS A 34 -10.75 38.06 16.10
N LYS A 35 -10.67 36.77 16.44
CA LYS A 35 -9.68 35.83 15.88
C LYS A 35 -9.89 35.61 14.39
N ARG A 36 -11.12 35.39 13.93
CA ARG A 36 -11.45 35.27 12.51
C ARG A 36 -11.08 36.52 11.72
N THR A 37 -11.32 37.70 12.28
CA THR A 37 -10.92 38.98 11.66
C THR A 37 -9.40 39.08 11.50
N GLN A 38 -8.64 38.64 12.51
CA GLN A 38 -7.17 38.58 12.41
C GLN A 38 -6.70 37.62 11.32
N PHE A 39 -7.36 36.46 11.17
CA PHE A 39 -7.05 35.53 10.08
C PHE A 39 -7.44 36.09 8.70
N GLU A 40 -8.65 36.64 8.54
CA GLU A 40 -9.11 37.20 7.26
C GLU A 40 -8.25 38.38 6.80
N THR A 41 -7.81 39.23 7.71
CA THR A 41 -6.84 40.30 7.41
C THR A 41 -5.48 39.75 6.99
N ALA A 42 -5.00 38.67 7.64
CA ALA A 42 -3.76 38.00 7.24
C ALA A 42 -3.85 37.35 5.85
N LEU A 43 -5.02 36.86 5.43
CA LEU A 43 -5.21 36.23 4.12
C LEU A 43 -5.21 37.22 2.94
N ILE A 44 -5.49 38.50 3.18
CA ILE A 44 -5.61 39.54 2.13
C ILE A 44 -4.28 40.26 1.87
N ARG A 45 -3.18 39.81 2.51
CA ARG A 45 -1.83 40.33 2.26
C ARG A 45 -1.48 40.29 0.76
N ARG A 46 -0.68 41.27 0.31
CA ARG A 46 -0.19 41.36 -1.08
C ARG A 46 0.50 40.08 -1.54
N ILE A 47 1.30 39.47 -0.66
CA ILE A 47 1.93 38.17 -0.88
C ILE A 47 1.25 37.16 0.04
N PRO A 48 0.42 36.25 -0.50
CA PRO A 48 -0.23 35.24 0.32
C PRO A 48 0.81 34.24 0.85
N LYS A 49 0.68 33.83 2.12
CA LYS A 49 1.50 32.77 2.71
C LYS A 49 0.64 31.54 2.97
N LYS A 50 1.10 30.36 2.54
CA LYS A 50 0.43 29.07 2.79
C LYS A 50 0.17 28.84 4.29
N SER A 51 1.14 29.19 5.13
CA SER A 51 1.04 29.04 6.59
C SER A 51 -0.18 29.74 7.19
N ASP A 52 -0.59 30.87 6.63
CA ASP A 52 -1.71 31.65 7.16
C ASP A 52 -3.05 30.94 6.89
N PHE A 53 -3.20 30.32 5.70
CA PHE A 53 -4.35 29.48 5.38
C PHE A 53 -4.41 28.23 6.26
N LEU A 54 -3.28 27.55 6.45
CA LEU A 54 -3.24 26.33 7.28
C LEU A 54 -3.53 26.62 8.75
N ARG A 55 -3.00 27.71 9.31
CA ARG A 55 -3.30 28.14 10.69
C ARG A 55 -4.78 28.46 10.86
N TYR A 56 -5.39 29.11 9.87
CA TYR A 56 -6.81 29.42 9.92
C TYR A 56 -7.68 28.17 9.81
N ALA A 57 -7.36 27.26 8.88
CA ALA A 57 -8.06 25.99 8.75
C ALA A 57 -7.96 25.16 10.04
N ALA A 58 -6.78 25.08 10.65
CA ALA A 58 -6.56 24.40 11.92
C ALA A 58 -7.38 25.03 13.06
N TYR A 59 -7.47 26.37 13.11
CA TYR A 59 -8.32 27.05 14.08
C TYR A 59 -9.80 26.68 13.92
N GLU A 60 -10.34 26.68 12.69
CA GLU A 60 -11.73 26.29 12.43
C GLU A 60 -12.00 24.80 12.71
N MET A 61 -11.02 23.91 12.47
CA MET A 61 -11.12 22.50 12.86
C MET A 61 -11.20 22.34 14.38
N ASN A 62 -10.37 23.06 15.13
CA ASN A 62 -10.38 23.02 16.59
C ASN A 62 -11.69 23.59 17.15
N LEU A 63 -12.25 24.63 16.52
CA LEU A 63 -13.53 25.20 16.90
C LEU A 63 -14.69 24.20 16.68
N GLU A 64 -14.68 23.47 15.56
CA GLU A 64 -15.67 22.41 15.31
C GLU A 64 -15.54 21.25 16.29
N GLN A 65 -14.32 20.82 16.62
CA GLN A 65 -14.09 19.81 17.66
C GLN A 65 -14.60 20.27 19.03
N LEU A 66 -14.37 21.54 19.39
CA LEU A 66 -14.88 22.11 20.62
C LEU A 66 -16.41 22.12 20.63
N ARG A 67 -17.05 22.49 19.52
CA ARG A 67 -18.50 22.45 19.35
C ARG A 67 -19.03 21.03 19.58
N ARG A 68 -18.45 20.01 18.93
CA ARG A 68 -18.85 18.60 19.10
C ARG A 68 -18.78 18.14 20.56
N LYS A 69 -17.67 18.41 21.24
CA LYS A 69 -17.52 18.08 22.68
C LYS A 69 -18.55 18.79 23.57
N ARG A 70 -18.91 20.03 23.25
CA ARG A 70 -19.93 20.79 24.01
C ARG A 70 -21.33 20.23 23.77
N VAL A 71 -21.66 19.86 22.54
CA VAL A 71 -22.92 19.19 22.19
C VAL A 71 -23.05 17.87 22.95
N GLU A 72 -22.00 17.05 22.95
CA GLU A 72 -21.95 15.78 23.70
C GLU A 72 -22.14 16.00 25.21
N ARG A 73 -21.44 16.98 25.78
CA ARG A 73 -21.52 17.30 27.22
C ARG A 73 -22.90 17.82 27.64
N LEU A 74 -23.50 18.68 26.82
CA LEU A 74 -24.81 19.29 27.12
C LEU A 74 -25.97 18.33 26.87
N LYS A 75 -25.72 17.14 26.28
CA LYS A 75 -26.73 16.13 25.92
C LYS A 75 -27.97 16.75 25.28
N LEU A 76 -27.75 17.75 24.41
CA LEU A 76 -28.85 18.39 23.70
C LEU A 76 -29.59 17.32 22.91
N GLU A 77 -30.92 17.32 23.00
CA GLU A 77 -31.73 16.47 22.15
C GLU A 77 -31.36 16.72 20.69
N LYS A 78 -31.37 15.67 19.87
CA LYS A 78 -31.07 15.78 18.44
C LYS A 78 -32.19 16.57 17.75
N THR A 79 -32.16 17.90 17.89
CA THR A 79 -33.04 18.81 17.17
C THR A 79 -32.71 18.76 15.68
N ALA A 80 -33.64 19.20 14.83
CA ALA A 80 -33.41 19.36 13.40
C ALA A 80 -32.08 20.08 13.13
N SER A 81 -31.37 19.65 12.07
CA SER A 81 -30.08 20.22 11.69
C SER A 81 -30.19 21.73 11.49
N SER A 82 -29.48 22.50 12.32
CA SER A 82 -29.43 23.95 12.18
C SER A 82 -28.22 24.39 11.36
N ILE A 83 -28.19 25.68 11.02
CA ILE A 83 -27.10 26.32 10.27
C ILE A 83 -25.75 26.10 10.96
N SER A 84 -25.71 26.17 12.30
CA SER A 84 -24.50 25.92 13.08
C SER A 84 -23.88 24.54 12.90
N ASP A 85 -24.64 23.54 12.45
CA ASP A 85 -24.15 22.15 12.38
C ASP A 85 -23.21 21.92 11.20
N TYR A 86 -23.39 22.65 10.11
CA TYR A 86 -22.57 22.52 8.90
C TYR A 86 -21.72 23.76 8.60
N ALA A 87 -22.00 24.91 9.20
CA ALA A 87 -21.35 26.16 8.80
C ALA A 87 -19.83 26.18 9.11
N LEU A 88 -19.40 25.64 10.26
CA LEU A 88 -17.96 25.54 10.61
C LEU A 88 -17.21 24.64 9.62
N VAL A 89 -17.77 23.48 9.30
CA VAL A 89 -17.19 22.55 8.30
C VAL A 89 -17.15 23.20 6.91
N ARG A 90 -18.23 23.88 6.51
CA ARG A 90 -18.28 24.61 5.24
C ARG A 90 -17.20 25.68 5.14
N ARG A 91 -16.89 26.39 6.24
CA ARG A 91 -15.77 27.36 6.27
C ARG A 91 -14.44 26.70 6.07
N GLN A 92 -14.18 25.57 6.73
CA GLN A 92 -12.93 24.83 6.53
C GLN A 92 -12.72 24.55 5.03
N PHE A 93 -13.75 24.07 4.33
CA PHE A 93 -13.69 23.84 2.89
C PHE A 93 -13.48 25.11 2.07
N GLN A 94 -14.15 26.21 2.41
CA GLN A 94 -13.94 27.49 1.72
C GLN A 94 -12.52 28.03 1.89
N ILE A 95 -11.90 27.84 3.07
CA ILE A 95 -10.52 28.24 3.34
C ILE A 95 -9.56 27.42 2.46
N PHE A 96 -9.76 26.10 2.38
CA PHE A 96 -8.97 25.24 1.50
C PHE A 96 -9.15 25.59 0.02
N GLU A 97 -10.38 25.85 -0.46
CA GLU A 97 -10.62 26.29 -1.85
C GLU A 97 -9.93 27.63 -2.15
N ARG A 98 -9.95 28.58 -1.20
CA ARG A 98 -9.22 29.84 -1.34
C ARG A 98 -7.70 29.60 -1.36
N ALA A 99 -7.20 28.70 -0.54
CA ALA A 99 -5.79 28.34 -0.51
C ALA A 99 -5.36 27.70 -1.85
N LEU A 100 -6.14 26.74 -2.36
CA LEU A 100 -5.88 26.06 -3.63
C LEU A 100 -5.97 26.99 -4.84
N LYS A 101 -6.83 28.01 -4.82
CA LYS A 101 -6.82 29.04 -5.87
C LYS A 101 -5.48 29.78 -5.99
N LYS A 102 -4.73 29.90 -4.88
CA LYS A 102 -3.42 30.57 -4.82
C LYS A 102 -2.25 29.59 -4.97
N PHE A 103 -2.33 28.42 -4.35
CA PHE A 103 -1.25 27.42 -4.27
C PHE A 103 -1.63 26.12 -4.97
N LYS A 104 -1.91 26.20 -6.28
CA LYS A 104 -2.38 25.06 -7.09
C LYS A 104 -1.33 23.96 -7.26
N SER A 105 -0.05 24.33 -7.27
CA SER A 105 1.08 23.43 -7.50
C SER A 105 1.43 22.55 -6.29
N ASP A 106 0.90 22.87 -5.10
CA ASP A 106 1.25 22.19 -3.87
C ASP A 106 0.40 20.94 -3.66
N VAL A 107 0.96 19.78 -4.02
CA VAL A 107 0.33 18.46 -3.85
C VAL A 107 -0.04 18.19 -2.39
N GLY A 108 0.79 18.60 -1.43
CA GLY A 108 0.53 18.39 0.00
C GLY A 108 -0.74 19.10 0.46
N LEU A 109 -1.02 20.30 -0.08
CA LEU A 109 -2.25 21.03 0.22
C LEU A 109 -3.49 20.31 -0.35
N TRP A 110 -3.40 19.73 -1.54
CA TRP A 110 -4.47 18.90 -2.11
C TRP A 110 -4.76 17.68 -1.23
N ILE A 111 -3.73 16.95 -0.81
CA ILE A 111 -3.87 15.77 0.05
C ILE A 111 -4.52 16.14 1.39
N GLN A 112 -4.07 17.23 2.03
CA GLN A 112 -4.67 17.71 3.28
C GLN A 112 -6.15 18.06 3.09
N TYR A 113 -6.51 18.73 1.99
CA TYR A 113 -7.91 19.07 1.72
C TYR A 113 -8.77 17.82 1.52
N ILE A 114 -8.27 16.82 0.76
CA ILE A 114 -8.96 15.54 0.57
C ILE A 114 -9.15 14.81 1.90
N GLN A 115 -8.13 14.76 2.76
CA GLN A 115 -8.21 14.11 4.06
C GLN A 115 -9.24 14.75 4.98
N VAL A 116 -9.33 16.09 5.00
CA VAL A 116 -10.33 16.81 5.78
C VAL A 116 -11.74 16.53 5.23
N ALA A 117 -11.92 16.58 3.90
CA ALA A 117 -13.20 16.25 3.29
C ALA A 117 -13.63 14.80 3.55
N LYS A 118 -12.70 13.84 3.57
CA LYS A 118 -12.94 12.44 3.97
C LYS A 118 -13.37 12.33 5.43
N ARG A 119 -12.67 13.01 6.36
CA ARG A 119 -13.00 13.00 7.80
C ARG A 119 -14.40 13.54 8.08
N GLU A 120 -14.82 14.55 7.33
CA GLU A 120 -16.13 15.19 7.46
C GLU A 120 -17.23 14.46 6.67
N GLY A 121 -16.94 13.33 6.02
CA GLY A 121 -17.92 12.52 5.28
C GLY A 121 -18.42 13.15 3.97
N ALA A 122 -17.73 14.16 3.43
CA ALA A 122 -18.16 14.90 2.25
C ALA A 122 -17.81 14.16 0.93
N ARG A 123 -18.41 13.00 0.69
CA ARG A 123 -18.10 12.09 -0.44
C ARG A 123 -18.06 12.77 -1.82
N SER A 124 -19.12 13.50 -2.18
CA SER A 124 -19.20 14.17 -3.50
C SER A 124 -18.13 15.25 -3.68
N LEU A 125 -17.72 15.88 -2.58
CA LEU A 125 -16.65 16.87 -2.58
C LEU A 125 -15.28 16.18 -2.75
N VAL A 126 -15.04 15.06 -2.05
CA VAL A 126 -13.80 14.27 -2.19
C VAL A 126 -13.58 13.84 -3.65
N GLY A 127 -14.59 13.30 -4.32
CA GLY A 127 -14.50 12.91 -5.73
C GLY A 127 -14.13 14.10 -6.64
N ARG A 128 -14.80 15.25 -6.48
CA ARG A 128 -14.52 16.46 -7.27
C ARG A 128 -13.12 17.03 -7.02
N ILE A 129 -12.68 17.10 -5.76
CA ILE A 129 -11.34 17.61 -5.42
C ILE A 129 -10.29 16.68 -6.00
N THR A 130 -10.47 15.37 -5.85
CA THR A 130 -9.51 14.38 -6.30
C THR A 130 -9.40 14.38 -7.83
N ALA A 131 -10.52 14.49 -8.56
CA ALA A 131 -10.51 14.65 -10.01
C ALA A 131 -9.76 15.92 -10.45
N ARG A 132 -10.00 17.07 -9.79
CA ARG A 132 -9.27 18.33 -10.07
C ARG A 132 -7.77 18.20 -9.76
N ALA A 133 -7.43 17.53 -8.65
CA ALA A 133 -6.04 17.30 -8.27
C ALA A 133 -5.31 16.45 -9.32
N LEU A 134 -5.93 15.36 -9.78
CA LEU A 134 -5.37 14.48 -10.82
C LEU A 134 -5.19 15.17 -12.17
N GLN A 135 -6.08 16.11 -12.54
CA GLN A 135 -5.93 16.91 -13.76
C GLN A 135 -4.69 17.82 -13.71
N LEU A 136 -4.38 18.38 -12.54
CA LEU A 136 -3.24 19.28 -12.36
C LEU A 136 -1.92 18.52 -12.08
N HIS A 137 -2.01 17.36 -11.45
CA HIS A 137 -0.87 16.58 -10.97
C HIS A 137 -0.93 15.10 -11.43
N PRO A 138 -0.92 14.84 -12.75
CA PRO A 138 -1.07 13.48 -13.29
C PRO A 138 0.14 12.58 -13.03
N ARG A 139 1.31 13.14 -12.69
CA ARG A 139 2.54 12.41 -12.38
C ARG A 139 2.72 12.10 -10.89
N THR A 140 1.66 12.23 -10.09
CA THR A 140 1.72 11.99 -8.64
C THR A 140 0.99 10.70 -8.29
N PRO A 141 1.71 9.58 -8.08
CA PRO A 141 1.15 8.28 -7.71
C PRO A 141 0.16 8.32 -6.53
N VAL A 142 0.53 9.05 -5.47
CA VAL A 142 -0.23 9.11 -4.21
C VAL A 142 -1.67 9.59 -4.43
N LEU A 143 -1.91 10.49 -5.40
CA LEU A 143 -3.27 10.98 -5.68
C LEU A 143 -4.16 9.89 -6.28
N TYR A 144 -3.61 9.02 -7.13
CA TYR A 144 -4.34 7.89 -7.69
C TYR A 144 -4.68 6.86 -6.63
N ILE A 145 -3.74 6.56 -5.73
CA ILE A 145 -3.94 5.65 -4.59
C ILE A 145 -5.06 6.17 -3.69
N ILE A 146 -5.04 7.46 -3.34
CA ILE A 146 -6.09 8.09 -2.52
C ILE A 146 -7.46 8.07 -3.20
N ALA A 147 -7.48 8.25 -4.53
CA ALA A 147 -8.69 8.21 -5.35
C ALA A 147 -9.28 6.80 -5.42
N ALA A 148 -8.46 5.81 -5.73
CA ALA A 148 -8.86 4.41 -5.81
C ALA A 148 -9.37 3.90 -4.46
N SER A 149 -8.65 4.19 -3.37
CA SER A 149 -9.10 3.87 -2.01
C SER A 149 -10.46 4.49 -1.65
N HIS A 150 -10.73 5.72 -2.12
CA HIS A 150 -12.05 6.34 -1.91
C HIS A 150 -13.17 5.60 -2.66
N GLU A 151 -12.95 5.26 -3.93
CA GLU A 151 -13.92 4.51 -4.73
C GLU A 151 -14.16 3.10 -4.16
N LEU A 152 -13.11 2.41 -3.70
CA LEU A 152 -13.24 1.09 -3.05
C LEU A 152 -14.09 1.14 -1.79
N ASN A 153 -13.87 2.13 -0.92
CA ASN A 153 -14.69 2.33 0.29
C ASN A 153 -16.16 2.64 -0.02
N HIS A 154 -16.48 2.92 -1.27
CA HIS A 154 -17.82 3.24 -1.75
C HIS A 154 -18.39 2.21 -2.71
N MET A 155 -17.88 0.97 -2.67
CA MET A 155 -18.38 -0.17 -3.42
C MET A 155 -18.31 0.02 -4.95
N SER A 156 -17.33 0.78 -5.45
CA SER A 156 -17.04 0.90 -6.89
C SER A 156 -15.68 0.33 -7.31
N PRO A 157 -15.46 -1.02 -7.25
CA PRO A 157 -14.20 -1.64 -7.68
C PRO A 157 -13.81 -1.33 -9.13
N SER A 158 -14.78 -1.24 -10.04
CA SER A 158 -14.52 -0.91 -11.45
C SER A 158 -13.93 0.50 -11.61
N ALA A 159 -14.48 1.49 -10.89
CA ALA A 159 -13.96 2.86 -10.91
C ALA A 159 -12.55 2.94 -10.30
N ALA A 160 -12.31 2.21 -9.21
CA ALA A 160 -10.99 2.11 -8.60
C ALA A 160 -9.95 1.50 -9.56
N ARG A 161 -10.32 0.41 -10.24
CA ARG A 161 -9.49 -0.26 -11.27
C ARG A 161 -9.15 0.70 -12.40
N ALA A 162 -10.15 1.39 -12.95
CA ALA A 162 -9.94 2.36 -14.03
C ALA A 162 -9.00 3.52 -13.63
N LEU A 163 -9.11 4.00 -12.39
CA LEU A 163 -8.22 5.03 -11.84
C LEU A 163 -6.78 4.53 -11.70
N LEU A 164 -6.58 3.34 -11.15
CA LEU A 164 -5.24 2.75 -10.97
C LEU A 164 -4.58 2.45 -12.31
N GLN A 165 -5.30 1.83 -13.26
CA GLN A 165 -4.81 1.60 -14.62
C GLN A 165 -4.44 2.90 -15.33
N ARG A 166 -5.26 3.96 -15.19
CA ARG A 166 -4.93 5.29 -15.72
C ARG A 166 -3.66 5.85 -15.07
N GLY A 167 -3.48 5.67 -13.77
CA GLY A 167 -2.29 6.10 -13.04
C GLY A 167 -1.04 5.36 -13.48
N LEU A 168 -1.13 4.04 -13.71
CA LEU A 168 -0.04 3.19 -14.17
C LEU A 168 0.41 3.52 -15.60
N ARG A 169 -0.50 3.93 -16.49
CA ARG A 169 -0.12 4.44 -17.83
C ARG A 169 0.83 5.64 -17.77
N LEU A 170 0.82 6.40 -16.69
CA LEU A 170 1.61 7.63 -16.53
C LEU A 170 2.78 7.49 -15.53
N ASN A 171 2.66 6.57 -14.58
CA ASN A 171 3.59 6.36 -13.45
C ASN A 171 3.91 4.87 -13.29
N ALA A 172 4.33 4.22 -14.37
CA ALA A 172 4.66 2.79 -14.39
C ALA A 172 5.93 2.45 -13.57
N ASP A 173 6.73 3.46 -13.24
CA ASP A 173 7.93 3.41 -12.41
C ASP A 173 7.64 3.36 -10.90
N SER A 174 6.39 3.63 -10.49
CA SER A 174 6.01 3.68 -9.08
C SER A 174 5.66 2.30 -8.52
N ILE A 175 6.53 1.77 -7.64
CA ILE A 175 6.28 0.52 -6.90
C ILE A 175 4.99 0.60 -6.09
N ASP A 176 4.71 1.75 -5.46
CA ASP A 176 3.51 1.92 -4.63
C ASP A 176 2.21 1.81 -5.44
N MET A 177 2.21 2.22 -6.71
CA MET A 177 1.05 2.05 -7.60
C MET A 177 0.80 0.59 -7.91
N TRP A 178 1.85 -0.15 -8.29
CA TRP A 178 1.74 -1.58 -8.55
C TRP A 178 1.29 -2.35 -7.30
N LYS A 179 1.87 -2.02 -6.14
CA LYS A 179 1.49 -2.60 -4.84
C LYS A 179 0.03 -2.35 -4.52
N GLU A 180 -0.46 -1.13 -4.69
CA GLU A 180 -1.87 -0.82 -4.44
C GLU A 180 -2.80 -1.52 -5.44
N TYR A 181 -2.38 -1.64 -6.71
CA TYR A 181 -3.18 -2.31 -7.72
C TYR A 181 -3.31 -3.81 -7.45
N VAL A 182 -2.20 -4.49 -7.13
CA VAL A 182 -2.23 -5.89 -6.69
C VAL A 182 -3.07 -6.07 -5.43
N ARG A 183 -2.94 -5.16 -4.43
CA ARG A 183 -3.75 -5.20 -3.21
C ARG A 183 -5.25 -5.12 -3.51
N MET A 184 -5.64 -4.21 -4.40
CA MET A 184 -7.04 -4.05 -4.80
C MET A 184 -7.56 -5.32 -5.48
N GLU A 185 -6.82 -5.88 -6.44
CA GLU A 185 -7.25 -7.09 -7.17
C GLU A 185 -7.35 -8.31 -6.25
N MET A 186 -6.41 -8.48 -5.31
CA MET A 186 -6.54 -9.51 -4.27
C MET A 186 -7.80 -9.32 -3.41
N GLY A 187 -8.09 -8.08 -3.01
CA GLY A 187 -9.33 -7.75 -2.30
C GLY A 187 -10.60 -8.04 -3.11
N PHE A 188 -10.54 -7.86 -4.43
CA PHE A 188 -11.63 -8.22 -5.33
C PHE A 188 -11.85 -9.74 -5.36
N VAL A 189 -10.78 -10.54 -5.58
CA VAL A 189 -10.86 -12.02 -5.60
C VAL A 189 -11.39 -12.57 -4.28
N GLU A 190 -10.88 -12.08 -3.14
CA GLU A 190 -11.35 -12.45 -1.81
C GLU A 190 -12.82 -12.07 -1.57
N GLY A 191 -13.22 -10.89 -2.07
CA GLY A 191 -14.61 -10.45 -2.05
C GLY A 191 -15.53 -11.33 -2.88
N MET A 192 -15.08 -11.76 -4.08
CA MET A 192 -15.79 -12.71 -4.92
C MET A 192 -15.96 -14.05 -4.21
N ARG A 193 -14.88 -14.62 -3.67
CA ARG A 193 -14.94 -15.90 -2.96
C ARG A 193 -16.00 -15.87 -1.86
N ARG A 194 -15.92 -14.89 -0.96
CA ARG A 194 -16.87 -14.77 0.17
C ARG A 194 -18.32 -14.67 -0.32
N ARG A 195 -18.57 -13.93 -1.40
CA ARG A 195 -19.91 -13.84 -2.02
C ARG A 195 -20.36 -15.18 -2.58
N TRP A 196 -19.52 -15.89 -3.32
CA TRP A 196 -19.85 -17.20 -3.90
C TRP A 196 -20.05 -18.29 -2.84
N THR A 197 -19.25 -18.28 -1.77
CA THR A 197 -19.46 -19.17 -0.62
C THR A 197 -20.82 -18.93 0.02
N VAL A 198 -21.25 -17.67 0.19
CA VAL A 198 -22.58 -17.34 0.74
C VAL A 198 -23.70 -17.75 -0.21
N LEU A 199 -23.48 -17.66 -1.51
CA LEU A 199 -24.45 -18.06 -2.54
C LEU A 199 -24.53 -19.58 -2.75
N GLY A 200 -23.69 -20.38 -2.07
CA GLY A 200 -23.67 -21.84 -2.19
C GLY A 200 -23.12 -22.34 -3.53
N ILE A 201 -22.39 -21.50 -4.26
CA ILE A 201 -21.66 -21.90 -5.47
C ILE A 201 -20.35 -22.54 -4.98
N HIS A 202 -20.39 -23.85 -4.76
CA HIS A 202 -19.21 -24.63 -4.37
C HIS A 202 -18.40 -25.04 -5.62
N GLU A 203 -17.08 -25.03 -5.49
CA GLU A 203 -16.14 -25.49 -6.52
C GLU A 203 -16.33 -26.99 -6.77
N GLU A 204 -16.87 -27.38 -7.91
CA GLU A 204 -16.51 -28.66 -8.50
C GLU A 204 -15.19 -28.45 -9.27
N VAL A 205 -14.10 -28.94 -8.67
CA VAL A 205 -12.76 -28.83 -9.25
C VAL A 205 -12.65 -29.81 -10.42
N HIS A 206 -12.76 -29.30 -11.65
CA HIS A 206 -12.34 -30.04 -12.85
C HIS A 206 -10.93 -29.61 -13.30
N PRO A 207 -10.08 -30.54 -13.79
CA PRO A 207 -8.71 -30.23 -14.19
C PRO A 207 -8.68 -29.32 -15.43
N ILE A 208 -7.80 -28.32 -15.40
CA ILE A 208 -7.66 -27.26 -16.41
C ILE A 208 -6.91 -27.78 -17.65
N ALA A 209 -7.47 -27.57 -18.84
CA ALA A 209 -6.74 -27.50 -20.11
C ALA A 209 -6.56 -26.02 -20.47
N GLU A 210 -5.34 -25.66 -20.86
CA GLU A 210 -4.88 -24.29 -21.11
C GLU A 210 -5.74 -23.54 -22.15
N ALA A 211 -6.14 -22.30 -21.84
CA ALA A 211 -6.80 -21.41 -22.79
C ALA A 211 -5.96 -20.14 -22.99
N GLU A 212 -5.52 -19.97 -24.24
CA GLU A 212 -4.86 -18.79 -24.77
C GLU A 212 -5.79 -17.56 -24.67
N THR A 213 -5.21 -16.41 -24.32
CA THR A 213 -5.92 -15.13 -24.29
C THR A 213 -5.70 -14.42 -25.63
N THR A 214 -6.65 -14.55 -26.55
CA THR A 214 -6.76 -13.65 -27.70
C THR A 214 -7.40 -12.35 -27.25
N ALA A 215 -6.63 -11.27 -27.32
CA ALA A 215 -7.11 -9.91 -27.15
C ALA A 215 -7.87 -9.48 -28.41
N GLU A 216 -9.18 -9.26 -28.29
CA GLU A 216 -9.92 -8.42 -29.23
C GLU A 216 -10.27 -7.11 -28.54
N GLU A 217 -9.87 -6.02 -29.20
CA GLU A 217 -10.13 -4.64 -28.84
C GLU A 217 -11.58 -4.27 -29.22
N ASP A 218 -12.13 -3.30 -28.49
CA ASP A 218 -13.47 -2.70 -28.63
C ASP A 218 -14.66 -3.50 -28.11
N MET A 219 -15.00 -3.27 -26.83
CA MET A 219 -16.38 -3.05 -26.33
C MET A 219 -16.32 -2.55 -24.86
N ALA A 220 -17.34 -1.81 -24.42
CA ALA A 220 -17.43 -1.12 -23.13
C ALA A 220 -17.03 -1.99 -21.90
N PRO A 221 -16.57 -1.40 -20.76
CA PRO A 221 -15.93 -2.15 -19.68
C PRO A 221 -16.97 -2.94 -18.87
N LEU A 222 -17.35 -4.11 -19.37
CA LEU A 222 -18.04 -5.14 -18.60
C LEU A 222 -17.08 -5.64 -17.51
N THR A 223 -17.61 -5.80 -16.32
CA THR A 223 -16.90 -6.37 -15.17
C THR A 223 -16.66 -7.87 -15.39
N PRO A 224 -15.59 -8.46 -14.84
CA PRO A 224 -15.36 -9.92 -14.90
C PRO A 224 -16.55 -10.76 -14.41
N GLU A 225 -17.41 -10.18 -13.55
CA GLU A 225 -18.65 -10.75 -13.05
C GLU A 225 -19.74 -10.83 -14.14
N GLU A 226 -19.84 -9.82 -15.01
CA GLU A 226 -20.76 -9.81 -16.15
C GLU A 226 -20.32 -10.82 -17.21
N ILE A 227 -19.01 -10.97 -17.46
CA ILE A 227 -18.45 -11.98 -18.38
C ILE A 227 -18.73 -13.41 -17.88
N ALA A 228 -18.61 -13.65 -16.57
CA ALA A 228 -18.90 -14.95 -15.96
C ALA A 228 -20.41 -15.22 -15.79
N ALA A 229 -21.26 -14.20 -15.89
CA ALA A 229 -22.71 -14.33 -15.84
C ALA A 229 -23.34 -14.50 -17.24
N GLU A 230 -22.75 -13.91 -18.28
CA GLU A 230 -23.19 -14.07 -19.68
C GLU A 230 -22.83 -15.44 -20.26
N LYS A 231 -21.74 -16.06 -19.80
CA LYS A 231 -21.33 -17.40 -20.22
C LYS A 231 -21.96 -18.47 -19.33
N GLY A 232 -23.04 -19.10 -19.81
CA GLY A 232 -23.64 -20.28 -19.17
C GLY A 232 -22.89 -21.58 -19.47
N GLY A 233 -22.96 -22.56 -18.57
CA GLY A 233 -22.33 -23.89 -18.72
C GLY A 233 -20.86 -23.95 -18.25
N ASP A 234 -20.11 -24.96 -18.71
CA ASP A 234 -18.70 -25.23 -18.37
C ASP A 234 -17.77 -24.02 -18.57
N GLU A 235 -18.05 -23.14 -19.54
CA GLU A 235 -17.24 -21.94 -19.79
C GLU A 235 -17.38 -20.90 -18.66
N GLY A 236 -18.56 -20.80 -18.06
CA GLY A 236 -18.80 -19.93 -16.91
C GLY A 236 -18.08 -20.44 -15.67
N GLU A 237 -18.04 -21.76 -15.47
CA GLU A 237 -17.32 -22.40 -14.36
C GLU A 237 -15.81 -22.23 -14.50
N ARG A 238 -15.25 -22.45 -15.70
CA ARG A 238 -13.83 -22.18 -15.97
C ARG A 238 -13.45 -20.72 -15.76
N ALA A 239 -14.30 -19.79 -16.18
CA ALA A 239 -14.09 -18.36 -15.97
C ALA A 239 -14.08 -18.02 -14.46
N ARG A 240 -14.99 -18.62 -13.68
CA ARG A 240 -15.00 -18.45 -12.21
C ARG A 240 -13.75 -19.02 -11.57
N GLN A 241 -13.32 -20.22 -11.98
CA GLN A 241 -12.11 -20.85 -11.47
C GLN A 241 -10.85 -20.02 -11.78
N ALA A 242 -10.72 -19.49 -13.00
CA ALA A 242 -9.62 -18.60 -13.36
C ALA A 242 -9.60 -17.30 -12.53
N ILE A 243 -10.77 -16.77 -12.16
CA ILE A 243 -10.88 -15.63 -11.24
C ILE A 243 -10.41 -16.04 -9.83
N MET A 244 -10.83 -17.21 -9.34
CA MET A 244 -10.42 -17.76 -8.03
C MET A 244 -8.92 -18.02 -7.95
N ASP A 245 -8.32 -18.51 -9.04
CA ASP A 245 -6.87 -18.71 -9.17
C ASP A 245 -6.08 -17.40 -9.29
N GLY A 246 -6.78 -16.26 -9.29
CA GLY A 246 -6.18 -14.93 -9.34
C GLY A 246 -5.53 -14.62 -10.68
N ALA A 247 -6.07 -15.11 -11.81
CA ALA A 247 -5.51 -14.85 -13.14
C ALA A 247 -5.27 -13.35 -13.43
N ILE A 248 -6.18 -12.49 -12.96
CA ILE A 248 -6.01 -11.03 -13.04
C ILE A 248 -4.77 -10.59 -12.26
N VAL A 249 -4.61 -11.03 -11.01
CA VAL A 249 -3.44 -10.70 -10.18
C VAL A 249 -2.14 -11.18 -10.83
N LYS A 250 -2.12 -12.40 -11.38
CA LYS A 250 -0.99 -12.96 -12.12
C LYS A 250 -0.61 -12.12 -13.34
N SER A 251 -1.61 -11.66 -14.11
CA SER A 251 -1.40 -10.79 -15.27
C SER A 251 -0.84 -9.41 -14.88
N VAL A 252 -1.28 -8.87 -13.72
CA VAL A 252 -0.79 -7.61 -13.18
C VAL A 252 0.66 -7.75 -12.72
N ILE A 253 1.02 -8.86 -12.06
CA ILE A 253 2.41 -9.15 -11.65
C ILE A 253 3.32 -9.21 -12.88
N LEU A 254 2.91 -9.92 -13.94
CA LEU A 254 3.67 -9.98 -15.21
C LEU A 254 3.85 -8.60 -15.83
N SER A 255 2.79 -7.79 -15.85
CA SER A 255 2.83 -6.44 -16.40
C SER A 255 3.73 -5.52 -15.57
N ALA A 256 3.69 -5.64 -14.25
CA ALA A 256 4.56 -4.90 -13.33
C ALA A 256 6.03 -5.27 -13.53
N ALA A 257 6.33 -6.56 -13.68
CA ALA A 257 7.69 -7.05 -13.92
C ALA A 257 8.25 -6.58 -15.26
N LYS A 258 7.41 -6.52 -16.31
CA LYS A 258 7.79 -5.94 -17.62
C LYS A 258 8.03 -4.43 -17.55
N ALA A 259 7.23 -3.71 -16.78
CA ALA A 259 7.31 -2.25 -16.66
C ALA A 259 8.47 -1.78 -15.77
N LEU A 260 8.72 -2.49 -14.66
CA LEU A 260 9.74 -2.14 -13.67
C LEU A 260 10.43 -3.42 -13.17
N PRO A 261 11.41 -3.97 -13.91
CA PRO A 261 12.20 -5.12 -13.49
C PRO A 261 13.16 -4.70 -12.37
N SER A 262 12.67 -4.69 -11.12
CA SER A 262 13.45 -4.32 -9.94
C SER A 262 13.18 -5.26 -8.79
N ILE A 263 14.22 -5.65 -8.04
CA ILE A 263 14.06 -6.50 -6.86
C ILE A 263 13.19 -5.84 -5.77
N SER A 264 13.24 -4.52 -5.65
CA SER A 264 12.40 -3.75 -4.73
C SER A 264 10.91 -3.94 -5.00
N LEU A 265 10.51 -4.07 -6.28
CA LEU A 265 9.12 -4.38 -6.64
C LEU A 265 8.75 -5.78 -6.17
N PHE A 266 9.55 -6.79 -6.52
CA PHE A 266 9.27 -8.18 -6.16
C PHE A 266 9.22 -8.39 -4.64
N SER A 267 10.15 -7.78 -3.89
CA SER A 267 10.13 -7.81 -2.43
C SER A 267 8.88 -7.14 -1.86
N ALA A 268 8.47 -5.99 -2.39
CA ALA A 268 7.25 -5.31 -1.95
C ALA A 268 5.98 -6.13 -2.26
N LEU A 269 5.93 -6.81 -3.39
CA LEU A 269 4.82 -7.69 -3.78
C LEU A 269 4.79 -8.98 -2.94
N GLU A 270 5.94 -9.59 -2.65
CA GLU A 270 6.03 -10.77 -1.78
C GLU A 270 5.51 -10.46 -0.37
N ILE A 271 5.96 -9.35 0.23
CA ILE A 271 5.49 -8.90 1.54
C ILE A 271 3.98 -8.65 1.50
N LEU A 272 3.48 -8.04 0.42
CA LEU A 272 2.06 -7.80 0.25
C LEU A 272 1.25 -9.11 0.18
N ILE A 273 1.64 -10.07 -0.65
CA ILE A 273 0.92 -11.35 -0.82
C ILE A 273 0.92 -12.15 0.48
N ARG A 274 2.03 -12.14 1.23
CA ARG A 274 2.13 -12.84 2.52
C ARG A 274 1.31 -12.17 3.63
N SER A 275 1.36 -10.84 3.71
CA SER A 275 0.66 -10.08 4.76
C SER A 275 -0.83 -9.94 4.53
N TYR A 276 -1.30 -10.13 3.29
CA TYR A 276 -2.72 -10.00 2.97
C TYR A 276 -3.52 -11.22 3.47
N PRO A 277 -4.66 -11.01 4.15
CA PRO A 277 -5.50 -12.10 4.65
C PRO A 277 -6.23 -12.78 3.49
N SER A 278 -5.56 -13.74 2.87
CA SER A 278 -6.08 -14.58 1.78
C SER A 278 -6.15 -16.05 2.14
N GLU A 279 -6.84 -16.83 1.31
CA GLU A 279 -6.79 -18.29 1.36
C GLU A 279 -5.38 -18.83 1.06
N GLU A 280 -5.02 -19.96 1.66
CA GLU A 280 -3.69 -20.56 1.53
C GLU A 280 -3.40 -21.05 0.10
N ARG A 281 -4.40 -21.62 -0.58
CA ARG A 281 -4.31 -22.04 -2.00
C ARG A 281 -4.01 -20.87 -2.93
N LEU A 282 -4.73 -19.75 -2.76
CA LEU A 282 -4.50 -18.54 -3.55
C LEU A 282 -3.11 -17.96 -3.25
N ARG A 283 -2.71 -17.90 -1.97
CA ARG A 283 -1.40 -17.38 -1.57
C ARG A 283 -0.26 -18.16 -2.20
N THR A 284 -0.28 -19.49 -2.11
CA THR A 284 0.76 -20.37 -2.67
C THR A 284 0.84 -20.21 -4.18
N THR A 285 -0.30 -20.27 -4.87
CA THR A 285 -0.39 -20.10 -6.32
C THR A 285 0.13 -18.75 -6.82
N LEU A 286 -0.16 -17.66 -6.09
CA LEU A 286 0.35 -16.32 -6.42
C LEU A 286 1.85 -16.17 -6.15
N LEU A 287 2.35 -16.78 -5.06
CA LEU A 287 3.78 -16.79 -4.76
C LEU A 287 4.56 -17.60 -5.79
N ASP A 288 4.07 -18.79 -6.17
CA ASP A 288 4.65 -19.61 -7.24
C ASP A 288 4.81 -18.81 -8.53
N HIS A 289 3.75 -18.11 -8.93
CA HIS A 289 3.78 -17.25 -10.10
C HIS A 289 4.72 -16.04 -9.95
N LEU A 290 4.79 -15.42 -8.76
CA LEU A 290 5.73 -14.32 -8.50
C LEU A 290 7.18 -14.80 -8.68
N TYR A 291 7.53 -15.97 -8.15
CA TYR A 291 8.88 -16.53 -8.24
C TYR A 291 9.24 -17.03 -9.64
N SER A 292 8.28 -17.59 -10.39
CA SER A 292 8.53 -17.93 -11.80
C SER A 292 8.85 -16.68 -12.62
N VAL A 293 8.06 -15.61 -12.45
CA VAL A 293 8.30 -14.33 -13.11
C VAL A 293 9.61 -13.69 -12.67
N LEU A 294 9.96 -13.78 -11.38
CA LEU A 294 11.26 -13.31 -10.88
C LEU A 294 12.42 -14.04 -11.56
N LYS A 295 12.32 -15.37 -11.66
CA LYS A 295 13.33 -16.20 -12.34
C LYS A 295 13.45 -15.82 -13.81
N ASP A 296 12.35 -15.55 -14.51
CA ASP A 296 12.40 -15.21 -15.93
C ASP A 296 12.92 -13.79 -16.20
N THR A 297 12.67 -12.85 -15.27
CA THR A 297 13.01 -11.43 -15.47
C THR A 297 14.38 -11.03 -14.93
N LEU A 298 14.85 -11.64 -13.84
CA LEU A 298 16.06 -11.26 -13.11
C LEU A 298 16.98 -12.47 -12.85
N GLN A 299 17.38 -13.17 -13.92
CA GLN A 299 18.22 -14.37 -13.84
C GLN A 299 19.60 -14.13 -13.18
N ASP A 300 20.19 -12.95 -13.42
CA ASP A 300 21.57 -12.62 -13.01
C ASP A 300 21.65 -11.66 -11.81
N ASP A 301 20.53 -11.27 -11.20
CA ASP A 301 20.50 -10.37 -10.04
C ASP A 301 20.80 -11.14 -8.74
N PRO A 302 21.86 -10.78 -7.98
CA PRO A 302 22.20 -11.39 -6.71
C PRO A 302 21.07 -11.45 -5.68
N HIS A 303 20.26 -10.39 -5.60
CA HIS A 303 19.18 -10.34 -4.63
C HIS A 303 17.97 -11.17 -5.06
N ALA A 304 17.75 -11.36 -6.37
CA ALA A 304 16.72 -12.26 -6.89
C ALA A 304 17.06 -13.73 -6.56
N VAL A 305 18.32 -14.13 -6.69
CA VAL A 305 18.79 -15.47 -6.29
C VAL A 305 18.60 -15.69 -4.79
N LYS A 306 18.93 -14.70 -3.93
CA LYS A 306 18.64 -14.78 -2.48
C LYS A 306 17.16 -14.93 -2.19
N MET A 307 16.31 -14.20 -2.90
CA MET A 307 14.86 -14.27 -2.71
C MET A 307 14.30 -15.65 -3.10
N LEU A 308 14.78 -16.24 -4.21
CA LEU A 308 14.41 -17.61 -4.62
C LEU A 308 14.91 -18.66 -3.63
N ALA A 309 16.17 -18.56 -3.20
CA ALA A 309 16.80 -19.48 -2.26
C ALA A 309 16.12 -19.48 -0.89
N THR A 310 15.68 -18.31 -0.43
CA THR A 310 15.04 -18.14 0.90
C THR A 310 13.53 -18.40 0.92
N ARG A 311 12.94 -18.81 -0.20
CA ARG A 311 11.50 -19.06 -0.33
C ARG A 311 10.97 -20.04 0.72
N LYS A 312 11.53 -21.26 0.74
CA LYS A 312 11.09 -22.36 1.62
C LYS A 312 11.35 -22.05 3.09
N LEU A 313 12.50 -21.45 3.38
CA LEU A 313 12.86 -20.99 4.73
C LEU A 313 11.85 -20.00 5.29
N ARG A 314 11.31 -19.10 4.46
CA ARG A 314 10.28 -18.14 4.85
C ARG A 314 8.88 -18.74 4.99
N GLU A 315 8.57 -19.76 4.22
CA GLU A 315 7.30 -20.49 4.38
C GLU A 315 7.25 -21.18 5.75
N LEU A 316 8.35 -21.86 6.13
CA LEU A 316 8.48 -22.53 7.43
C LEU A 316 8.47 -21.56 8.63
N THR A 317 9.26 -20.48 8.58
CA THR A 317 9.28 -19.47 9.66
C THR A 317 7.97 -18.69 9.80
N SER A 318 7.11 -18.67 8.78
CA SER A 318 5.80 -18.00 8.86
C SER A 318 4.72 -18.85 9.56
N GLN A 319 4.87 -20.17 9.57
CA GLN A 319 3.94 -21.11 10.21
C GLN A 319 4.18 -21.24 11.72
N GLU A 320 5.38 -20.94 12.21
CA GLU A 320 5.79 -21.13 13.61
C GLU A 320 5.40 -19.96 14.55
N ASN A 321 4.88 -18.84 14.05
CA ASN A 321 4.50 -17.68 14.89
C ASN A 321 3.19 -17.86 15.68
N SER A 322 2.59 -19.05 15.70
CA SER A 322 1.34 -19.33 16.43
C SER A 322 1.50 -20.05 17.77
N ASP A 323 2.69 -20.53 18.14
CA ASP A 323 2.88 -21.16 19.46
C ASP A 323 4.27 -20.89 20.04
N ASP A 324 4.31 -20.64 21.35
CA ASP A 324 5.47 -20.25 22.16
C ASP A 324 6.45 -21.41 22.40
N THR A 325 6.71 -22.21 21.36
CA THR A 325 7.51 -23.43 21.43
C THR A 325 8.81 -23.23 20.64
N VAL A 326 9.92 -23.47 21.33
CA VAL A 326 11.30 -23.60 20.83
C VAL A 326 11.33 -23.93 19.34
N MET A 327 12.11 -23.17 18.55
CA MET A 327 12.45 -23.48 17.16
C MET A 327 12.97 -24.92 17.09
N SER A 328 12.08 -25.89 16.93
CA SER A 328 12.45 -27.26 16.72
C SER A 328 12.83 -27.31 15.26
N GLU A 329 14.14 -27.30 15.01
CA GLU A 329 14.75 -27.44 13.69
C GLU A 329 14.29 -28.75 13.06
N GLY A 330 13.08 -28.77 12.50
CA GLY A 330 12.53 -29.91 11.79
C GLY A 330 13.43 -30.25 10.60
N GLU A 331 13.46 -31.52 10.21
CA GLU A 331 14.23 -32.00 9.05
C GLU A 331 13.96 -31.13 7.80
N GLU A 332 12.72 -30.67 7.62
CA GLU A 332 12.33 -29.77 6.53
C GLU A 332 13.04 -28.40 6.55
N PHE A 333 13.32 -27.86 7.74
CA PHE A 333 14.06 -26.60 7.90
C PHE A 333 15.54 -26.79 7.53
N VAL A 334 16.14 -27.90 7.96
CA VAL A 334 17.51 -28.28 7.62
C VAL A 334 17.65 -28.48 6.11
N ASP A 335 16.74 -29.23 5.51
CA ASP A 335 16.71 -29.48 4.06
C ASP A 335 16.52 -28.19 3.26
N ALA A 336 15.66 -27.28 3.73
CA ALA A 336 15.47 -25.97 3.11
C ALA A 336 16.72 -25.09 3.20
N LEU A 337 17.44 -25.12 4.34
CA LEU A 337 18.67 -24.36 4.53
C LEU A 337 19.80 -24.90 3.67
N GLN A 338 19.91 -26.23 3.56
CA GLN A 338 20.86 -26.90 2.70
C GLN A 338 20.58 -26.59 1.22
N ALA A 339 19.33 -26.71 0.77
CA ALA A 339 18.94 -26.38 -0.60
C ALA A 339 19.21 -24.91 -0.95
N ALA A 340 18.97 -23.98 -0.01
CA ALA A 340 19.31 -22.57 -0.19
C ALA A 340 20.82 -22.39 -0.37
N ASN A 341 21.64 -23.00 0.48
CA ASN A 341 23.10 -22.92 0.43
C ASN A 341 23.68 -23.53 -0.86
N GLU A 342 23.11 -24.64 -1.33
CA GLU A 342 23.47 -25.26 -2.60
C GLU A 342 23.11 -24.35 -3.79
N SER A 343 21.94 -23.71 -3.78
CA SER A 343 21.55 -22.78 -4.84
C SER A 343 22.52 -21.59 -4.97
N PHE A 344 22.98 -21.02 -3.85
CA PHE A 344 24.00 -19.98 -3.85
C PHE A 344 25.36 -20.49 -4.32
N SER A 345 25.75 -21.70 -3.88
CA SER A 345 27.01 -22.31 -4.28
C SER A 345 27.06 -22.59 -5.79
N VAL A 346 25.94 -23.01 -6.38
CA VAL A 346 25.79 -23.18 -7.83
C VAL A 346 25.83 -21.83 -8.55
N ALA A 347 25.12 -20.81 -8.04
CA ALA A 347 25.10 -19.47 -8.64
C ALA A 347 26.47 -18.79 -8.65
N ILE A 348 27.29 -18.99 -7.62
CA ILE A 348 28.68 -18.51 -7.54
C ILE A 348 29.60 -19.34 -8.46
N GLY A 349 29.41 -20.67 -8.49
CA GLY A 349 30.22 -21.59 -9.30
C GLY A 349 29.98 -21.49 -10.81
N ALA A 350 28.80 -21.04 -11.24
CA ALA A 350 28.42 -20.92 -12.65
C ALA A 350 29.12 -19.77 -13.41
N GLY A 351 29.98 -18.98 -12.75
CA GLY A 351 30.74 -17.92 -13.41
C GLY A 351 29.87 -16.78 -13.94
N SER A 352 28.82 -16.40 -13.20
CA SER A 352 27.96 -15.28 -13.55
C SER A 352 28.77 -13.97 -13.64
N THR A 353 28.36 -13.08 -14.54
CA THR A 353 28.95 -11.75 -14.76
C THR A 353 29.00 -10.89 -13.49
N ASN A 354 28.18 -11.22 -12.47
CA ASN A 354 28.06 -10.55 -11.18
C ASN A 354 28.59 -11.40 -9.99
N ALA A 355 29.61 -12.23 -10.18
CA ALA A 355 30.18 -13.07 -9.13
C ALA A 355 30.56 -12.32 -7.83
N SER A 356 31.00 -11.05 -7.93
CA SER A 356 31.29 -10.21 -6.76
C SER A 356 30.02 -9.82 -5.98
N GLY A 357 28.94 -9.43 -6.66
CA GLY A 357 27.67 -9.08 -6.01
C GLY A 357 26.97 -10.32 -5.43
N MET A 358 27.07 -11.47 -6.10
CA MET A 358 26.60 -12.76 -5.58
C MET A 358 27.32 -13.16 -4.29
N ALA A 359 28.63 -12.93 -4.23
CA ALA A 359 29.42 -13.16 -3.03
C ALA A 359 28.98 -12.27 -1.86
N ASP A 360 28.67 -11.00 -2.10
CA ASP A 360 28.20 -10.08 -1.06
C ASP A 360 26.87 -10.51 -0.46
N VAL A 361 25.91 -10.86 -1.32
CA VAL A 361 24.58 -11.33 -0.88
C VAL A 361 24.66 -12.67 -0.16
N TYR A 362 25.56 -13.57 -0.56
CA TYR A 362 25.82 -14.82 0.13
C TYR A 362 26.47 -14.61 1.51
N VAL A 363 27.37 -13.62 1.63
CA VAL A 363 27.96 -13.24 2.92
C VAL A 363 26.90 -12.66 3.84
N GLU A 364 26.03 -11.78 3.35
CA GLU A 364 24.90 -11.26 4.13
C GLU A 364 24.00 -12.40 4.62
N PHE A 365 23.65 -13.34 3.74
CA PHE A 365 22.87 -14.53 4.10
C PHE A 365 23.56 -15.33 5.22
N ILE A 366 24.84 -15.69 5.06
CA ILE A 366 25.55 -16.46 6.09
C ILE A 366 25.68 -15.66 7.39
N GLU A 367 25.96 -14.36 7.33
CA GLU A 367 26.04 -13.53 8.52
C GLU A 367 24.68 -13.40 9.23
N GLU A 368 23.57 -13.28 8.50
CA GLU A 368 22.21 -13.29 9.05
C GLU A 368 21.95 -14.60 9.80
N TRP A 369 22.15 -15.75 9.15
CA TRP A 369 21.86 -17.07 9.74
C TRP A 369 22.86 -17.46 10.83
N CYS A 370 24.14 -17.12 10.70
CA CYS A 370 25.13 -17.39 11.74
C CYS A 370 24.99 -16.49 12.96
N LYS A 371 24.33 -15.31 12.86
CA LYS A 371 24.10 -14.44 14.03
C LYS A 371 22.85 -14.86 14.82
N LEU A 372 21.99 -15.72 14.27
CA LEU A 372 20.83 -16.25 14.98
C LEU A 372 21.28 -17.14 16.17
N PRO A 373 20.87 -16.84 17.41
CA PRO A 373 21.27 -17.62 18.59
C PRO A 373 20.67 -19.03 18.64
N THR A 374 19.64 -19.28 17.83
CA THR A 374 18.82 -20.50 17.83
C THR A 374 19.28 -21.58 16.86
N LEU A 375 20.31 -21.31 16.03
CA LEU A 375 20.78 -22.24 15.01
C LEU A 375 21.75 -23.30 15.60
N ASP A 376 21.57 -24.57 15.24
CA ASP A 376 22.43 -25.68 15.65
C ASP A 376 23.90 -25.41 15.32
N LEU A 377 24.76 -25.85 16.23
CA LEU A 377 26.21 -25.79 16.08
C LEU A 377 26.69 -26.58 14.86
N ASN A 378 26.00 -27.66 14.50
CA ASN A 378 26.33 -28.49 13.32
C ASN A 378 25.97 -27.79 12.01
N LEU A 379 24.80 -27.15 11.94
CA LEU A 379 24.37 -26.37 10.76
C LEU A 379 25.26 -25.15 10.56
N ARG A 380 25.66 -24.49 11.65
CA ARG A 380 26.63 -23.41 11.61
C ARG A 380 28.00 -23.88 11.09
N ALA A 381 28.47 -25.05 11.54
CA ALA A 381 29.70 -25.64 11.04
C ALA A 381 29.61 -26.00 9.55
N TYR A 382 28.45 -26.49 9.10
CA TYR A 382 28.17 -26.77 7.69
C TYR A 382 28.24 -25.50 6.81
N LEU A 383 27.58 -24.41 7.22
CA LEU A 383 27.62 -23.13 6.50
C LEU A 383 29.04 -22.52 6.45
N VAL A 384 29.81 -22.66 7.53
CA VAL A 384 31.22 -22.23 7.55
C VAL A 384 32.08 -23.12 6.64
N ALA A 385 31.79 -24.42 6.55
CA ALA A 385 32.48 -25.35 5.66
C ALA A 385 32.17 -25.10 4.18
N SER A 386 30.92 -24.79 3.82
CA SER A 386 30.56 -24.41 2.44
C SER A 386 31.21 -23.10 2.02
N LEU A 387 31.27 -22.11 2.92
CA LEU A 387 31.99 -20.86 2.67
C LEU A 387 33.50 -21.10 2.48
N ARG A 388 34.13 -22.00 3.24
CA ARG A 388 35.53 -22.42 3.00
C ARG A 388 35.74 -23.03 1.63
N LYS A 389 34.79 -23.85 1.15
CA LYS A 389 34.87 -24.51 -0.17
C LYS A 389 34.83 -23.47 -1.28
N LEU A 390 34.01 -22.42 -1.14
CA LEU A 390 33.90 -21.33 -2.11
C LEU A 390 35.13 -20.40 -2.08
N VAL A 391 35.69 -20.12 -0.91
CA VAL A 391 36.94 -19.33 -0.75
C VAL A 391 38.15 -20.00 -1.42
N ARG A 392 38.18 -21.33 -1.48
CA ARG A 392 39.27 -22.10 -2.10
C ARG A 392 39.22 -22.12 -3.64
N GLN A 393 38.17 -21.57 -4.27
CA GLN A 393 38.09 -21.49 -5.73
C GLN A 393 39.01 -20.38 -6.28
N PRO A 394 39.66 -20.58 -7.43
CA PRO A 394 40.72 -19.70 -7.94
C PRO A 394 40.27 -18.27 -8.29
N ASN A 395 38.96 -18.02 -8.44
CA ASN A 395 38.38 -16.71 -8.76
C ASN A 395 37.55 -16.12 -7.60
N ALA A 396 37.82 -16.53 -6.34
CA ALA A 396 37.02 -16.10 -5.20
C ALA A 396 37.17 -14.59 -4.88
N PRO A 397 36.06 -13.83 -4.78
CA PRO A 397 36.10 -12.42 -4.37
C PRO A 397 36.69 -12.25 -2.96
N PRO A 398 37.44 -11.15 -2.69
CA PRO A 398 38.08 -10.91 -1.40
C PRO A 398 37.09 -10.77 -0.24
N LEU A 399 35.82 -10.49 -0.54
CA LEU A 399 34.75 -10.32 0.45
C LEU A 399 34.34 -11.65 1.09
N LEU A 400 34.41 -12.77 0.36
CA LEU A 400 34.21 -14.11 0.92
C LEU A 400 35.31 -14.47 1.92
N GLN A 401 36.55 -14.05 1.65
CA GLN A 401 37.69 -14.26 2.55
C GLN A 401 37.55 -13.44 3.83
N ALA A 402 37.13 -12.17 3.71
CA ALA A 402 36.88 -11.31 4.86
C ALA A 402 35.75 -11.85 5.76
N ALA A 403 34.65 -12.33 5.16
CA ALA A 403 33.55 -12.97 5.88
C ALA A 403 33.99 -14.27 6.56
N HIS A 404 34.81 -15.08 5.88
CA HIS A 404 35.40 -16.28 6.48
C HIS A 404 36.18 -15.95 7.75
N ILE A 405 37.04 -14.93 7.66
CA ILE A 405 37.85 -14.47 8.80
C ILE A 405 36.95 -13.96 9.90
N ARG A 406 35.92 -13.14 9.63
CA ARG A 406 34.98 -12.64 10.66
C ARG A 406 34.24 -13.75 11.40
N LEU A 407 33.80 -14.79 10.69
CA LEU A 407 33.02 -15.90 11.25
C LEU A 407 33.89 -16.95 11.95
N THR A 408 35.18 -17.04 11.60
CA THR A 408 36.13 -17.99 12.22
C THR A 408 37.06 -17.37 13.24
N SER A 409 37.28 -16.06 13.18
CA SER A 409 37.97 -15.32 14.23
C SER A 409 37.05 -15.29 15.46
N PRO A 410 37.48 -15.82 16.62
CA PRO A 410 36.70 -15.63 17.83
C PRO A 410 36.60 -14.12 18.06
N SER A 411 35.38 -13.59 17.99
CA SER A 411 35.08 -12.23 18.45
C SER A 411 35.62 -12.09 19.86
N LYS A 412 36.75 -11.39 20.04
CA LYS A 412 37.11 -10.75 21.30
C LYS A 412 36.04 -9.71 21.63
N LYS A 413 34.89 -10.15 22.14
CA LYS A 413 34.12 -9.41 23.14
C LYS A 413 34.63 -9.97 24.48
N ALA A 414 35.67 -9.38 25.05
CA ALA A 414 35.57 -8.27 25.98
C ALA A 414 34.56 -8.57 27.11
N ILE A 415 35.11 -9.26 28.13
CA ILE A 415 34.80 -9.30 29.57
C ILE A 415 33.33 -9.41 29.96
#